data_AF-A0A3G4W520-F1
#
_entry.id   AF-A0A3G4W520-F1
#
_cell.length_a   1.000
_cell.length_b   1.000
_cell.length_c   1.000
_cell.angle_alpha   90.00
_cell.angle_beta   90.00
_cell.angle_gamma   90.00
#
_symmetry.space_group_name_H-M   'P 1'
#
loop_
_entity.id
_entity.type
_entity.pdbx_description
1 polymer ?
#
loop_
_entity_poly.entity_id
_entity_poly.type
_entity_poly.pdbx_seq_one_letter_code
_entity_poly.pdbx_strand_id
1 'polypeptide(L)' 'MAEQLTTTAADAPLAALRAAGVLERIAARVGREAADALCDDGMSADAVATGLGITRSQALVLLLTAQGG' A
#
# COMPACT_ATOMS: atom_id res chain seq x y z
N MET A 1 -38.88 1.90 -5.40
CA MET A 1 -37.87 2.38 -4.42
C MET A 1 -37.20 1.25 -3.63
N ALA A 2 -37.93 0.28 -3.07
CA ALA A 2 -37.33 -0.84 -2.31
C ALA A 2 -36.34 -1.71 -3.11
N GLU A 3 -36.59 -1.96 -4.41
CA GLU A 3 -35.67 -2.69 -5.31
C GLU A 3 -34.36 -1.97 -5.60
N GLN A 4 -34.39 -0.63 -5.69
CA GLN A 4 -33.19 0.17 -5.90
C GLN A 4 -32.32 0.22 -4.65
N LEU A 5 -32.94 0.28 -3.47
CA LEU A 5 -32.24 0.24 -2.18
C LEU A 5 -31.59 -1.13 -1.93
N THR A 6 -32.26 -2.22 -2.29
CA THR A 6 -31.71 -3.59 -2.17
C THR A 6 -30.57 -3.84 -3.16
N THR A 7 -30.67 -3.33 -4.39
CA THR A 7 -29.56 -3.37 -5.37
C THR A 7 -28.36 -2.56 -4.89
N THR A 8 -28.59 -1.35 -4.38
CA THR A 8 -27.51 -0.49 -3.86
C THR A 8 -26.85 -1.10 -2.62
N ALA A 9 -27.62 -1.73 -1.73
CA ALA A 9 -27.10 -2.45 -0.58
C ALA A 9 -26.31 -3.71 -0.96
N ALA A 10 -26.64 -4.36 -2.08
CA ALA A 10 -25.89 -5.51 -2.61
C ALA A 10 -24.57 -5.08 -3.30
N ASP A 11 -24.56 -3.93 -3.95
CA ASP A 11 -23.37 -3.42 -4.66
C ASP A 11 -22.40 -2.64 -3.76
N ALA A 12 -22.87 -2.03 -2.67
CA ALA A 12 -22.04 -1.25 -1.75
C ALA A 12 -20.85 -2.05 -1.16
N PRO A 13 -21.00 -3.32 -0.73
CA PRO A 13 -19.87 -4.14 -0.28
C PRO A 13 -18.84 -4.40 -1.39
N LEU A 14 -19.30 -4.65 -2.62
CA LEU A 14 -18.41 -4.88 -3.77
C LEU A 14 -17.68 -3.59 -4.18
N ALA A 15 -18.35 -2.45 -4.14
CA ALA A 15 -17.74 -1.15 -4.38
C ALA A 15 -16.68 -0.83 -3.32
N ALA A 16 -16.94 -1.13 -2.05
CA ALA A 16 -15.99 -0.97 -0.96
C ALA A 16 -14.74 -1.85 -1.14
N LEU A 17 -14.92 -3.13 -1.50
CA LEU A 17 -13.79 -4.03 -1.78
C LEU A 17 -12.98 -3.58 -3.00
N ARG A 18 -13.62 -3.10 -4.05
CA ARG A 18 -12.92 -2.53 -5.22
C ARG A 18 -12.11 -1.29 -4.84
N ALA A 19 -12.69 -0.39 -4.04
CA ALA A 19 -11.99 0.78 -3.54
C ALA A 19 -10.79 0.39 -2.67
N ALA A 20 -10.95 -0.57 -1.76
CA ALA A 20 -9.86 -1.10 -0.95
C ALA A 20 -8.73 -1.69 -1.81
N GLY A 21 -9.07 -2.49 -2.83
CA GLY A 21 -8.07 -3.05 -3.75
C GLY A 21 -7.35 -1.99 -4.61
N VAL A 22 -8.02 -0.88 -4.96
CA VAL A 22 -7.37 0.27 -5.61
C VAL A 22 -6.38 0.94 -4.65
N LEU A 23 -6.81 1.18 -3.40
CA LEU A 23 -5.96 1.79 -2.37
C LEU A 23 -4.74 0.93 -2.05
N GLU A 24 -4.89 -0.40 -1.97
CA GLU A 24 -3.79 -1.33 -1.76
C GLU A 24 -2.73 -1.22 -2.88
N ARG A 25 -3.16 -1.15 -4.15
CA ARG A 25 -2.24 -0.96 -5.27
C ARG A 25 -1.52 0.38 -5.22
N ILE A 26 -2.22 1.44 -4.83
CA ILE A 26 -1.61 2.78 -4.67
C ILE A 26 -0.59 2.75 -3.54
N ALA A 27 -0.94 2.21 -2.38
CA ALA A 27 -0.05 2.10 -1.23
C ALA A 27 1.20 1.26 -1.55
N ALA A 28 1.03 0.14 -2.27
CA ALA A 28 2.16 -0.68 -2.72
C ALA A 28 3.09 0.06 -3.68
N ARG A 29 2.54 0.88 -4.59
CA ARG A 29 3.35 1.66 -5.53
C ARG A 29 4.12 2.77 -4.83
N VAL A 30 3.42 3.57 -4.01
CA VAL A 30 4.05 4.65 -3.23
C VAL A 30 5.11 4.09 -2.27
N GLY A 31 4.84 2.93 -1.64
CA GLY A 31 5.81 2.27 -0.77
C GLY A 31 7.08 1.82 -1.49
N ARG A 32 6.95 1.37 -2.76
CA ARG A 32 8.12 1.04 -3.60
C ARG A 32 8.88 2.29 -4.03
N GLU A 33 8.20 3.30 -4.56
CA GLU A 33 8.81 4.57 -4.96
C GLU A 33 9.56 5.23 -3.79
N ALA A 34 8.98 5.21 -2.59
CA ALA A 34 9.63 5.70 -1.38
C ALA A 34 10.82 4.83 -0.94
N ALA A 35 10.70 3.49 -1.03
CA ALA A 35 11.81 2.59 -0.70
C ALA A 35 12.99 2.77 -1.66
N ASP A 36 12.74 2.96 -2.96
CA ASP A 36 13.76 3.23 -3.97
C ASP A 36 14.48 4.56 -3.66
N ALA A 37 13.72 5.63 -3.42
CA ALA A 37 14.29 6.93 -3.04
C ALA A 37 15.13 6.87 -1.75
N LEU A 38 14.67 6.09 -0.75
CA LEU A 38 15.40 5.91 0.51
C LEU A 38 16.65 5.03 0.34
N CYS A 39 16.63 4.08 -0.60
CA CYS A 39 17.80 3.28 -0.94
C CYS A 39 18.88 4.13 -1.61
N ASP A 40 18.50 5.03 -2.52
CA ASP A 40 19.41 5.99 -3.16
C ASP A 40 20.04 6.95 -2.13
N ASP A 41 19.29 7.33 -1.10
CA ASP A 41 19.77 8.17 0.01
C ASP A 41 20.61 7.40 1.07
N GLY A 42 20.84 6.08 0.89
CA GLY A 42 21.63 5.26 1.82
C GLY A 42 21.02 5.14 3.22
N MET A 43 19.70 5.32 3.34
CA MET A 43 18.99 5.33 4.62
C MET A 43 18.94 3.94 5.25
N SER A 44 19.13 3.88 6.57
CA SER A 44 19.00 2.63 7.32
C SER A 44 17.55 2.12 7.33
N ALA A 45 17.34 0.81 7.40
CA ALA A 45 16.01 0.21 7.45
C ALA A 45 15.12 0.72 8.60
N ASP A 46 15.73 1.26 9.67
CA ASP A 46 15.03 1.84 10.82
C ASP A 46 14.45 3.23 10.50
N ALA A 47 15.20 4.04 9.75
CA ALA A 47 14.72 5.33 9.24
C ALA A 47 13.57 5.13 8.24
N VAL A 48 13.68 4.12 7.37
CA VAL A 48 12.62 3.74 6.42
C VAL A 48 11.35 3.26 7.14
N ALA A 49 11.51 2.38 8.14
CA ALA A 49 10.40 1.89 8.95
C ALA A 49 9.65 3.05 9.64
N THR A 50 10.41 3.99 10.21
CA THR A 50 9.87 5.17 10.88
C THR A 50 9.15 6.10 9.90
N GLY A 51 9.74 6.41 8.75
CA GLY A 51 9.16 7.31 7.75
C GLY A 51 7.90 6.77 7.09
N LEU A 52 7.81 5.44 6.90
CA LEU A 52 6.66 4.78 6.29
C LEU A 52 5.63 4.27 7.30
N GLY A 53 5.90 4.39 8.61
CA GLY A 53 5.02 3.87 9.66
C GLY A 53 4.85 2.34 9.62
N ILE A 54 5.87 1.62 9.17
CA ILE A 54 5.88 0.17 9.02
C ILE A 54 6.87 -0.48 9.98
N THR A 55 6.83 -1.80 10.10
CA THR A 55 7.82 -2.52 10.91
C THR A 55 9.17 -2.57 10.20
N ARG A 56 10.26 -2.65 10.97
CA ARG A 56 11.63 -2.84 10.44
C ARG A 56 11.74 -4.04 9.50
N SER A 57 11.05 -5.14 9.80
CA SER A 57 11.01 -6.34 8.96
C SER A 57 10.37 -6.07 7.60
N GLN A 58 9.29 -5.27 7.55
CA GLN A 58 8.65 -4.86 6.29
C GLN A 58 9.56 -3.90 5.49
N ALA A 59 10.24 -2.98 6.16
CA ALA A 59 11.20 -2.09 5.52
C ALA A 59 12.37 -2.86 4.89
N LEU A 60 12.89 -3.89 5.57
CA LEU A 60 13.93 -4.75 5.01
C LEU A 60 13.48 -5.50 3.76
N VAL A 61 12.26 -6.05 3.76
CA VAL A 61 11.70 -6.71 2.57
C VAL A 61 11.58 -5.73 1.41
N LEU A 62 11.10 -4.51 1.65
CA LEU A 62 10.99 -3.47 0.62
C LEU A 62 12.35 -3.10 0.02
N LEU A 63 13.34 -2.83 0.87
CA LEU A 63 14.71 -2.48 0.42
C LEU A 63 15.40 -3.63 -0.33
N LEU A 64 15.12 -4.89 0.03
CA LEU A 64 15.64 -6.05 -0.71
C LEU A 64 14.98 -6.19 -2.08
N THR A 65 13.68 -5.90 -2.18
CA THR A 65 12.96 -5.92 -3.48
C THR A 65 13.29 -4.73 -4.38
N ALA A 66 13.76 -3.61 -3.82
CA ALA A 66 14.25 -2.44 -4.54
C ALA A 66 15.63 -2.71 -5.19
N GLN A 67 16.54 -3.40 -4.48
CA GLN A 67 17.89 -3.71 -4.98
C GLN A 67 17.96 -4.79 -6.08
N GLY A 68 16.87 -5.55 -6.29
CA GLY A 68 16.83 -6.67 -7.24
C GLY A 68 16.03 -6.41 -8.52
N GLY A 69 15.58 -5.17 -8.74
CA GLY A 69 14.81 -4.72 -9.91
C GLY A 69 15.64 -3.94 -10.91
#